data_AF-A0A0T1Q0W9-F1
#
_entry.id   AF-A0A0T1Q0W9-F1
#
_cell.length_a   1.000
_cell.length_b   1.000
_cell.length_c   1.000
_cell.angle_alpha   90.00
_cell.angle_beta   90.00
_cell.angle_gamma   90.00
#
_symmetry.space_group_name_H-M   'P 1'
#
loop_
_entity.id
_entity.type
_entity.pdbx_description
1 polymer ?
#
loop_
_entity_poly.entity_id
_entity_poly.type
_entity_poly.pdbx_seq_one_letter_code
_entity_poly.pdbx_strand_id
1 'polypeptide(L)'
;MLDAPEPGEAEISAVEYYRPDDRFSPQTNGKRIALAQDRAARPADGAARAEDFAATWRRVDRLCRAQAGGRTVRTRHGDAMLLSEFVLTRVVEVAVHGLDLADALGREAWLTPAAGDAVTELLLGPEHAPAADKLGWSRSHFLRKATGREPLDEAEAVQVERLGIRWLALG
;
A
#
# COMPACT_ATOMS: atom_id res chain seq x y z
N MET A 1 8.87 -14.90 -4.20
CA MET A 1 8.72 -15.26 -2.78
C MET A 1 10.09 -15.36 -2.14
N LEU A 2 10.25 -14.90 -0.90
CA LEU A 2 11.56 -14.69 -0.26
C LEU A 2 12.39 -15.98 -0.10
N ASP A 3 11.71 -17.10 0.11
CA ASP A 3 12.29 -18.44 0.25
C ASP A 3 12.67 -19.08 -1.11
N ALA A 4 12.43 -18.38 -2.23
CA ALA A 4 12.81 -18.83 -3.57
C ALA A 4 14.20 -18.31 -3.96
N PRO A 5 14.85 -18.91 -4.97
CA PRO A 5 16.12 -18.42 -5.50
C PRO A 5 16.07 -16.94 -5.86
N GLU A 6 17.20 -16.26 -5.69
CA GLU A 6 17.40 -14.89 -6.13
C GLU A 6 17.14 -14.79 -7.64
N PRO A 7 16.18 -13.95 -8.08
CA PRO A 7 16.15 -13.57 -9.48
C PRO A 7 17.38 -12.72 -9.82
N GLY A 8 17.52 -12.32 -11.07
CA GLY A 8 18.57 -11.39 -11.48
C GLY A 8 18.40 -10.00 -10.88
N GLU A 9 18.93 -9.02 -11.59
CA GLU A 9 18.81 -7.60 -11.25
C GLU A 9 17.34 -7.16 -11.13
N ALA A 10 17.10 -6.13 -10.32
CA ALA A 10 15.76 -5.57 -10.18
C ALA A 10 15.32 -4.95 -11.52
N GLU A 11 14.14 -5.34 -11.98
CA GLU A 11 13.52 -4.87 -13.22
C GLU A 11 12.57 -3.71 -12.97
N ILE A 12 11.97 -3.64 -11.77
CA ILE A 12 10.99 -2.62 -11.38
C ILE A 12 11.18 -2.12 -9.95
N SER A 13 10.73 -0.89 -9.73
CA SER A 13 10.54 -0.20 -8.44
C SER A 13 9.11 -0.33 -7.91
N ALA A 14 8.87 0.10 -6.67
CA ALA A 14 7.53 0.16 -6.07
C ALA A 14 6.59 1.09 -6.83
N VAL A 15 7.10 2.19 -7.40
CA VAL A 15 6.31 3.09 -8.24
C VAL A 15 5.83 2.33 -9.50
N GLU A 16 6.71 1.61 -10.18
CA GLU A 16 6.39 0.84 -11.38
C GLU A 16 5.51 -0.39 -11.11
N TYR A 17 5.54 -0.91 -9.87
CA TYR A 17 4.64 -1.96 -9.42
C TYR A 17 3.18 -1.50 -9.43
N TYR A 18 2.92 -0.23 -9.12
CA TYR A 18 1.58 0.37 -9.09
C TYR A 18 1.22 1.14 -10.37
N ARG A 19 2.01 1.04 -11.45
CA ARG A 19 1.71 1.74 -12.70
C ARG A 19 0.33 1.31 -13.25
N PRO A 20 -0.45 2.23 -13.83
CA PRO A 20 -1.78 1.94 -14.35
C PRO A 20 -1.70 1.17 -15.67
N ASP A 21 -1.53 -0.16 -15.59
CA ASP A 21 -1.58 -1.08 -16.71
C ASP A 21 -2.67 -2.16 -16.52
N ASP A 22 -2.66 -3.21 -17.34
CA ASP A 22 -3.64 -4.30 -17.31
C ASP A 22 -3.83 -4.95 -15.93
N ARG A 23 -2.84 -4.81 -15.03
CA ARG A 23 -2.91 -5.26 -13.62
C ARG A 23 -4.02 -4.57 -12.84
N PHE A 24 -4.44 -3.38 -13.27
CA PHE A 24 -5.44 -2.52 -12.63
C PHE A 24 -6.59 -2.18 -13.60
N SER A 25 -6.79 -2.97 -14.65
CA SER A 25 -7.93 -2.77 -15.54
C SER A 25 -9.27 -2.94 -14.79
N PRO A 26 -10.35 -2.24 -15.21
CA PRO A 26 -11.66 -2.40 -14.58
C PRO A 26 -12.13 -3.86 -14.51
N GLN A 27 -11.81 -4.66 -15.53
CA GLN A 27 -12.14 -6.08 -15.56
C GLN A 27 -11.35 -6.88 -14.51
N THR A 28 -10.04 -6.65 -14.41
CA THR A 28 -9.18 -7.31 -13.40
C THR A 28 -9.63 -6.94 -11.99
N ASN A 29 -9.91 -5.66 -11.76
CA ASN A 29 -10.39 -5.15 -10.47
C ASN A 29 -11.77 -5.72 -10.12
N GLY A 30 -12.71 -5.75 -11.07
CA GLY A 30 -14.03 -6.36 -10.85
C GLY A 30 -13.94 -7.82 -10.42
N LYS A 31 -13.04 -8.61 -11.02
CA LYS A 31 -12.80 -10.01 -10.61
C LYS A 31 -12.24 -10.11 -9.19
N ARG A 32 -11.31 -9.20 -8.81
CA ARG A 32 -10.73 -9.17 -7.46
C ARG A 32 -11.77 -8.78 -6.40
N ILE A 33 -12.62 -7.81 -6.71
CA ILE A 33 -13.72 -7.38 -5.84
C ILE A 33 -14.70 -8.53 -5.63
N ALA A 34 -15.13 -9.20 -6.71
CA ALA A 34 -16.05 -10.33 -6.61
C ALA A 34 -15.45 -11.48 -5.77
N LEU A 35 -14.16 -11.79 -5.95
CA LEU A 35 -13.47 -12.79 -5.13
C LEU A 35 -13.37 -12.38 -3.65
N ALA A 36 -13.12 -11.10 -3.36
CA ALA A 36 -13.08 -10.58 -2.00
C ALA A 36 -14.46 -10.67 -1.33
N GLN A 37 -15.54 -10.33 -2.05
CA GLN A 37 -16.91 -10.45 -1.57
C GLN A 37 -17.30 -11.92 -1.29
N ASP A 38 -16.96 -12.85 -2.18
CA ASP A 38 -17.20 -14.28 -1.97
C ASP A 38 -16.48 -14.79 -0.72
N ARG A 39 -15.22 -14.38 -0.49
CA ARG A 39 -14.47 -14.74 0.72
C ARG A 39 -15.04 -14.10 1.98
N ALA A 40 -15.58 -12.89 1.89
CA ALA A 40 -16.20 -12.19 3.01
C ALA A 40 -17.55 -12.80 3.41
N ALA A 41 -18.28 -13.39 2.46
CA ALA A 41 -19.57 -14.06 2.73
C ALA A 41 -19.40 -15.39 3.48
N ARG A 42 -18.20 -15.96 3.53
CA ARG A 42 -17.92 -17.21 4.23
C ARG A 42 -17.80 -16.95 5.74
N PRO A 43 -18.32 -17.85 6.59
CA PRO A 43 -18.10 -17.79 8.03
C PRO A 43 -16.61 -17.68 8.34
N ALA A 44 -16.26 -16.72 9.19
CA ALA A 44 -14.88 -16.43 9.54
C ALA A 44 -14.74 -16.22 11.04
N ASP A 45 -13.73 -16.87 11.61
CA ASP A 45 -13.28 -16.55 12.96
C ASP A 45 -12.29 -15.37 12.89
N GLY A 46 -12.72 -14.22 13.41
CA GLY A 46 -11.92 -13.01 13.44
C GLY A 46 -10.67 -13.14 14.32
N ALA A 47 -10.73 -13.92 15.42
CA ALA A 47 -9.59 -14.14 16.29
C ALA A 47 -8.53 -14.98 15.57
N ALA A 48 -8.94 -16.08 14.93
CA ALA A 48 -8.03 -16.92 14.15
C ALA A 48 -7.35 -16.13 13.01
N ARG A 49 -8.08 -15.21 12.35
CA ARG A 49 -7.49 -14.33 11.31
C ARG A 49 -6.46 -13.35 11.89
N ALA A 50 -6.75 -12.77 13.05
CA ALA A 50 -5.81 -11.87 13.71
C ALA A 50 -4.54 -12.60 14.16
N GLU A 51 -4.68 -13.83 14.68
CA GLU A 51 -3.56 -14.70 15.06
C GLU A 51 -2.70 -15.10 13.86
N ASP A 52 -3.33 -15.52 12.75
CA ASP A 52 -2.64 -15.87 11.52
C ASP A 52 -1.87 -14.67 10.92
N PHE A 53 -2.51 -13.50 10.89
CA PHE A 53 -1.84 -12.26 10.49
C PHE A 53 -0.64 -11.97 11.39
N ALA A 54 -0.81 -12.08 12.72
CA ALA A 54 0.24 -11.85 13.70
C ALA A 54 1.42 -12.82 13.56
N ALA A 55 1.15 -14.10 13.27
CA ALA A 55 2.18 -15.09 13.01
C ALA A 55 2.92 -14.79 11.69
N THR A 56 2.17 -14.45 10.65
CA THR A 56 2.68 -14.19 9.31
C THR A 56 3.61 -12.97 9.27
N TRP A 57 3.19 -11.82 9.79
CA TRP A 57 4.04 -10.62 9.71
C TRP A 57 5.33 -10.79 10.52
N ARG A 58 5.29 -11.45 11.68
CA ARG A 58 6.49 -11.72 12.49
C ARG A 58 7.45 -12.66 11.77
N ARG A 59 6.94 -13.66 11.05
CA ARG A 59 7.78 -14.54 10.22
C ARG A 59 8.43 -13.74 9.10
N VAL A 60 7.67 -12.93 8.37
CA VAL A 60 8.18 -12.14 7.25
C VAL A 60 9.23 -11.13 7.73
N ASP A 61 9.00 -10.40 8.83
CA ASP A 61 9.97 -9.45 9.40
C ASP A 61 11.30 -10.15 9.72
N ARG A 62 11.27 -11.32 10.39
CA ARG A 62 12.49 -12.09 10.66
C ARG A 62 13.22 -12.51 9.39
N LEU A 63 12.49 -13.00 8.37
CA LEU A 63 13.10 -13.43 7.13
C LEU A 63 13.73 -12.26 6.37
N CYS A 64 13.07 -11.09 6.33
CA CYS A 64 13.59 -9.88 5.69
C CYS A 64 14.87 -9.38 6.38
N ARG A 65 14.91 -9.38 7.73
CA ARG A 65 16.10 -8.97 8.50
C ARG A 65 17.33 -9.83 8.25
N ALA A 66 17.14 -11.07 7.81
CA ALA A 66 18.24 -11.99 7.52
C ALA A 66 18.86 -11.80 6.12
N GLN A 67 18.31 -10.92 5.27
CA GLN A 67 18.76 -10.73 3.90
C GLN A 67 19.73 -9.56 3.76
N ALA A 68 20.58 -9.62 2.74
CA ALA A 68 21.40 -8.49 2.33
C ALA A 68 20.55 -7.36 1.72
N GLY A 69 21.01 -6.12 1.81
CA GLY A 69 20.27 -4.95 1.31
C GLY A 69 20.00 -4.96 -0.20
N GLY A 70 20.83 -5.65 -0.98
CA GLY A 70 20.67 -5.81 -2.43
C GLY A 70 19.79 -6.98 -2.85
N ARG A 71 19.16 -7.71 -1.91
CA ARG A 71 18.34 -8.89 -2.20
C ARG A 71 17.19 -8.56 -3.14
N THR A 72 17.00 -9.32 -4.21
CA THR A 72 15.85 -9.18 -5.12
C THR A 72 14.77 -10.25 -4.91
N VAL A 73 13.52 -10.01 -5.28
CA VAL A 73 12.44 -11.00 -5.18
C VAL A 73 11.58 -10.96 -6.42
N ARG A 74 11.03 -12.12 -6.79
CA ARG A 74 10.03 -12.20 -7.85
C ARG A 74 8.66 -11.82 -7.31
N THR A 75 8.03 -10.83 -7.95
CA THR A 75 6.66 -10.41 -7.63
C THR A 75 5.64 -11.43 -8.14
N ARG A 76 4.37 -11.27 -7.75
CA ARG A 76 3.25 -12.05 -8.29
C ARG A 76 3.03 -11.87 -9.79
N HIS A 77 3.60 -10.81 -10.38
CA HIS A 77 3.47 -10.48 -11.80
C HIS A 77 4.63 -11.03 -12.65
N GLY A 78 5.63 -11.63 -12.00
CA GLY A 78 6.77 -12.25 -12.66
C GLY A 78 8.03 -11.38 -12.66
N ASP A 79 7.91 -10.08 -12.39
CA ASP A 79 9.04 -9.15 -12.40
C ASP A 79 9.99 -9.37 -11.22
N ALA A 80 11.27 -9.09 -11.42
CA ALA A 80 12.27 -8.98 -10.36
C ALA A 80 12.25 -7.58 -9.72
N MET A 81 12.36 -7.51 -8.40
CA MET A 81 12.24 -6.26 -7.64
C MET A 81 13.15 -6.30 -6.42
N LEU A 82 13.73 -5.17 -5.98
CA LEU A 82 14.45 -5.15 -4.70
C LEU A 82 13.50 -5.54 -3.56
N LEU A 83 14.02 -6.28 -2.57
CA LEU A 83 13.23 -6.70 -1.42
C LEU A 83 12.71 -5.49 -0.64
N SER A 84 13.50 -4.42 -0.52
CA SER A 84 13.09 -3.16 0.12
C SER A 84 11.87 -2.55 -0.59
N GLU A 85 11.93 -2.46 -1.92
CA GLU A 85 10.83 -1.97 -2.77
C GLU A 85 9.59 -2.87 -2.65
N PHE A 86 9.79 -4.18 -2.63
CA PHE A 86 8.69 -5.13 -2.45
C PHE A 86 8.04 -5.00 -1.06
N VAL A 87 8.84 -4.83 -0.01
CA VAL A 87 8.35 -4.59 1.36
C VAL A 87 7.58 -3.28 1.43
N LEU A 88 8.01 -2.22 0.75
CA LEU A 88 7.26 -0.97 0.66
C LEU A 88 5.85 -1.20 0.08
N THR A 89 5.69 -2.04 -0.95
CA THR A 89 4.35 -2.41 -1.41
C THR A 89 3.51 -3.09 -0.32
N ARG A 90 4.11 -3.88 0.57
CA ARG A 90 3.37 -4.52 1.68
C ARG A 90 3.00 -3.52 2.76
N VAL A 91 3.85 -2.51 3.02
CA VAL A 91 3.52 -1.38 3.91
C VAL A 91 2.31 -0.63 3.39
N VAL A 92 2.23 -0.36 2.08
CA VAL A 92 1.05 0.25 1.45
C VAL A 92 -0.21 -0.59 1.76
N GLU A 93 -0.20 -1.90 1.48
CA GLU A 93 -1.37 -2.76 1.72
C GLU A 93 -1.82 -2.71 3.19
N VAL A 94 -0.88 -2.82 4.14
CA VAL A 94 -1.20 -2.84 5.58
C VAL A 94 -1.68 -1.47 6.06
N ALA A 95 -1.06 -0.38 5.60
CA ALA A 95 -1.48 0.98 5.95
C ALA A 95 -2.88 1.25 5.42
N VAL A 96 -3.10 1.01 4.13
CA VAL A 96 -4.33 1.34 3.42
C VAL A 96 -5.50 0.45 3.87
N HIS A 97 -5.31 -0.86 4.00
CA HIS A 97 -6.35 -1.75 4.53
C HIS A 97 -6.51 -1.65 6.05
N GLY A 98 -5.49 -1.16 6.76
CA GLY A 98 -5.61 -0.77 8.16
C GLY A 98 -6.60 0.38 8.35
N LEU A 99 -6.60 1.37 7.43
CA LEU A 99 -7.61 2.43 7.41
C LEU A 99 -9.02 1.85 7.18
N ASP A 100 -9.16 0.95 6.20
CA ASP A 100 -10.45 0.29 5.90
C ASP A 100 -11.01 -0.42 7.14
N LEU A 101 -10.17 -1.15 7.86
CA LEU A 101 -10.58 -1.90 9.04
C LEU A 101 -10.91 -0.96 10.22
N ALA A 102 -10.13 0.09 10.42
CA ALA A 102 -10.38 1.08 11.45
C ALA A 102 -11.74 1.78 11.22
N ASP A 103 -12.00 2.21 9.97
CA ASP A 103 -13.25 2.87 9.59
C ASP A 103 -14.45 1.93 9.74
N ALA A 104 -14.32 0.68 9.29
CA ALA A 104 -15.39 -0.32 9.42
C ALA A 104 -15.72 -0.67 10.88
N LEU A 105 -14.74 -0.61 11.78
CA LEU A 105 -14.92 -0.89 13.21
C LEU A 105 -15.26 0.37 14.02
N GLY A 106 -15.29 1.56 13.43
CA GLY A 106 -15.45 2.83 14.15
C GLY A 106 -14.32 3.09 15.15
N ARG A 107 -13.08 2.72 14.80
CA ARG A 107 -11.89 2.86 15.65
C ARG A 107 -10.91 3.87 15.05
N GLU A 108 -10.09 4.46 15.90
CA GLU A 108 -8.97 5.26 15.44
C GLU A 108 -7.98 4.41 14.63
N ALA A 109 -7.48 4.95 13.52
CA ALA A 109 -6.50 4.28 12.68
C ALA A 109 -5.15 4.15 13.41
N TRP A 110 -4.56 2.95 13.37
CA TRP A 110 -3.25 2.65 13.98
C TRP A 110 -2.06 2.93 13.05
N LEU A 111 -2.19 3.87 12.12
CA LEU A 111 -1.13 4.19 11.16
C LEU A 111 0.08 4.78 11.92
N THR A 112 1.22 4.10 11.85
CA THR A 112 2.45 4.64 12.46
C THR A 112 2.99 5.81 11.63
N PRO A 113 3.68 6.80 12.25
CA PRO A 113 4.27 7.91 11.52
C PRO A 113 5.17 7.44 10.35
N ALA A 114 6.06 6.49 10.61
CA ALA A 114 6.98 5.96 9.60
C ALA A 114 6.26 5.30 8.40
N ALA A 115 5.17 4.57 8.64
CA ALA A 115 4.37 4.00 7.54
C ALA A 115 3.63 5.09 6.77
N GLY A 116 3.11 6.11 7.46
CA GLY A 116 2.49 7.27 6.83
C GLY A 116 3.46 8.00 5.91
N ASP A 117 4.66 8.31 6.40
CA ASP A 117 5.69 9.01 5.61
C ASP A 117 6.16 8.17 4.41
N ALA A 118 6.44 6.88 4.59
CA ALA A 118 6.89 6.01 3.51
C ALA A 118 5.84 5.88 2.39
N VAL A 119 4.55 5.76 2.74
CA VAL A 119 3.48 5.67 1.74
C VAL A 119 3.22 7.04 1.09
N THR A 120 3.27 8.13 1.84
CA THR A 120 3.16 9.49 1.26
C THR A 120 4.31 9.77 0.29
N GLU A 121 5.54 9.40 0.64
CA GLU A 121 6.71 9.53 -0.23
C GLU A 121 6.57 8.68 -1.50
N LEU A 122 6.10 7.43 -1.38
CA LEU A 122 5.81 6.60 -2.56
C LEU A 122 4.78 7.26 -3.49
N LEU A 123 3.72 7.82 -2.91
CA LEU A 123 2.62 8.40 -3.69
C LEU A 123 3.02 9.69 -4.39
N LEU A 124 3.83 10.54 -3.75
CA LEU A 124 4.17 11.88 -4.25
C LEU A 124 5.55 11.97 -4.90
N GLY A 125 6.42 11.03 -4.59
CA GLY A 125 7.86 11.16 -4.74
C GLY A 125 8.49 12.00 -3.62
N PRO A 126 9.79 11.81 -3.35
CA PRO A 126 10.50 12.48 -2.25
C PRO A 126 10.49 14.01 -2.37
N GLU A 127 10.52 14.54 -3.58
CA GLU A 127 10.53 15.97 -3.89
C GLU A 127 9.20 16.66 -3.49
N HIS A 128 8.08 15.94 -3.52
CA HIS A 128 6.74 16.51 -3.31
C HIS A 128 6.11 16.11 -1.98
N ALA A 129 6.71 15.20 -1.21
CA ALA A 129 6.24 14.84 0.13
C ALA A 129 6.07 16.07 1.06
N PRO A 130 6.97 17.07 1.08
CA PRO A 130 6.78 18.28 1.89
C PRO A 130 5.60 19.15 1.46
N ALA A 131 5.11 19.02 0.22
CA ALA A 131 3.92 19.75 -0.23
C ALA A 131 2.65 19.23 0.46
N ALA A 132 2.61 17.96 0.84
CA ALA A 132 1.49 17.39 1.59
C ALA A 132 1.32 18.05 2.97
N ASP A 133 2.41 18.47 3.60
CA ASP A 133 2.35 19.12 4.93
C ASP A 133 1.64 20.48 4.86
N LYS A 134 1.65 21.14 3.70
CA LYS A 134 0.93 22.40 3.44
C LYS A 134 -0.58 22.23 3.35
N LEU A 135 -1.08 20.99 3.28
CA LEU A 135 -2.52 20.70 3.34
C LEU A 135 -3.05 20.75 4.78
N GLY A 136 -2.17 20.66 5.79
CA GLY A 136 -2.58 20.59 7.19
C GLY A 136 -3.31 19.29 7.55
N TRP A 137 -3.25 18.27 6.69
CA TRP A 137 -3.87 16.97 6.90
C TRP A 137 -2.95 16.05 7.69
N SER A 138 -3.53 15.21 8.55
CA SER A 138 -2.81 14.06 9.07
C SER A 138 -2.45 13.10 7.94
N ARG A 139 -1.40 12.28 8.11
CA ARG A 139 -1.05 11.25 7.12
C ARG A 139 -2.22 10.31 6.83
N SER A 140 -2.98 9.90 7.84
CA SER A 140 -4.18 9.07 7.65
C SER A 140 -5.26 9.77 6.80
N HIS A 141 -5.47 11.07 7.00
CA HIS A 141 -6.43 11.84 6.20
C HIS A 141 -5.93 12.00 4.75
N PHE A 142 -4.67 12.34 4.55
CA PHE A 142 -4.04 12.39 3.23
C PHE A 142 -4.17 11.05 2.49
N LEU A 143 -3.86 9.92 3.13
CA LEU A 143 -3.97 8.61 2.50
C LEU A 143 -5.42 8.24 2.13
N ARG A 144 -6.43 8.65 2.92
CA ARG A 144 -7.84 8.44 2.54
C ARG A 144 -8.20 9.19 1.26
N LYS A 145 -7.80 10.47 1.15
CA LYS A 145 -8.01 11.29 -0.05
C LYS A 145 -7.25 10.74 -1.26
N ALA A 146 -5.95 10.49 -1.10
CA ALA A 146 -5.07 10.06 -2.19
C ALA A 146 -5.44 8.68 -2.75
N THR A 147 -6.04 7.81 -1.94
CA THR A 147 -6.48 6.47 -2.35
C THR A 147 -7.98 6.38 -2.66
N GLY A 148 -8.69 7.51 -2.68
CA GLY A 148 -10.11 7.58 -3.06
C GLY A 148 -11.10 7.00 -2.04
N ARG A 149 -10.66 6.69 -0.82
CA ARG A 149 -11.54 6.27 0.29
C ARG A 149 -12.40 7.40 0.81
N GLU A 150 -11.89 8.61 0.67
CA GLU A 150 -12.60 9.83 0.96
C GLU A 150 -12.51 10.75 -0.26
N PRO A 151 -13.63 11.28 -0.78
CA PRO A 151 -13.60 12.21 -1.89
C PRO A 151 -12.99 13.54 -1.44
N LEU A 152 -12.31 14.23 -2.37
CA LEU A 152 -11.97 15.64 -2.19
C LEU A 152 -13.24 16.48 -2.33
N ASP A 153 -13.40 17.48 -1.47
CA ASP A 153 -14.33 18.58 -1.74
C ASP A 153 -13.74 19.59 -2.74
N GLU A 154 -14.55 20.56 -3.16
CA GLU A 154 -14.13 21.57 -4.14
C GLU A 154 -12.96 22.43 -3.66
N ALA A 155 -12.94 22.81 -2.38
CA ALA A 155 -11.88 23.66 -1.82
C ALA A 155 -10.56 22.89 -1.68
N GLU A 156 -10.65 21.63 -1.25
CA GLU A 156 -9.52 20.70 -1.16
C GLU A 156 -8.93 20.43 -2.54
N ALA A 157 -9.77 20.22 -3.57
CA ALA A 157 -9.31 20.01 -4.94
C ALA A 157 -8.52 21.22 -5.48
N VAL A 158 -9.04 22.44 -5.28
CA VAL A 158 -8.35 23.69 -5.65
C VAL A 158 -7.02 23.83 -4.90
N GLN A 159 -6.97 23.46 -3.62
CA GLN A 159 -5.74 23.53 -2.84
C GLN A 159 -4.68 22.52 -3.32
N VAL A 160 -5.08 21.28 -3.60
CA VAL A 160 -4.21 20.24 -4.15
C VAL A 160 -3.63 20.69 -5.49
N GLU A 161 -4.47 21.25 -6.38
CA GLU A 161 -4.03 21.78 -7.67
C GLU A 161 -3.05 22.95 -7.52
N ARG A 162 -3.35 23.92 -6.65
CA ARG A 162 -2.48 25.07 -6.38
C ARG A 162 -1.10 24.66 -5.84
N LEU A 163 -1.04 23.58 -5.07
CA LEU A 163 0.21 23.04 -4.54
C LEU A 163 0.97 22.17 -5.57
N GLY A 164 0.41 21.98 -6.78
CA GLY A 164 1.00 21.15 -7.82
C GLY A 164 1.03 19.67 -7.47
N ILE A 165 0.22 19.25 -6.50
CA ILE A 165 0.25 17.89 -5.98
C ILE A 165 -0.37 16.95 -7.01
N ARG A 166 0.42 15.96 -7.41
CA ARG A 166 -0.02 14.80 -8.19
C ARG A 166 0.46 13.57 -7.43
N TRP A 167 -0.43 12.63 -7.16
CA TRP A 167 -0.07 11.36 -6.56
C TRP A 167 -0.26 10.21 -7.54
N LEU A 168 0.49 9.13 -7.30
CA LEU A 168 0.32 7.85 -7.96
C LEU A 168 -1.10 7.34 -7.69
N ALA A 169 -1.86 7.09 -8.76
CA ALA A 169 -3.12 6.39 -8.64
C ALA A 169 -2.82 4.92 -8.31
N LEU A 170 -3.12 4.51 -7.08
CA LEU A 170 -3.18 3.09 -6.75
C LEU A 170 -4.42 2.54 -7.44
N GLY A 171 -4.21 1.67 -8.42
CA GLY A 171 -5.27 1.24 -9.32
C GLY A 171 -6.39 0.44 -8.68
#